data_AF-A0A7L1ZXM1-F1
#
_entry.id   AF-A0A7L1ZXM1-F1
#
_cell.length_a   1.000
_cell.length_b   1.000
_cell.length_c   1.000
_cell.angle_alpha   90.00
_cell.angle_beta   90.00
_cell.angle_gamma   90.00
#
_symmetry.space_group_name_H-M   'P 1'
#
loop_
_entity.id
_entity.type
_entity.pdbx_description
1 polymer ?
#
loop_
_entity_poly.entity_id
_entity_poly.type
_entity_poly.pdbx_seq_one_letter_code
_entity_poly.pdbx_strand_id
1 'polypeptide(L)'
;QKTYLDSVCLQYPLYRLLNSHCFCLVKSGMGLIIFFLCAYVPKTEAGHCKWAEVLKDLERIKTSKDIDVSLYTANADEDEECQEFVIRCFFLETEVIIQECTIKNCSKTQDVRNIWKNGNYTLENNKLTSTKSKKCKECEEYEEKNFTEFVQNFVKVIQRDCK
;
A
#
# COMPACT_ATOMS: atom_id res chain seq x y z
N GLN A 1 43.57 -2.06 -26.74
CA GLN A 1 42.89 -0.77 -26.98
C GLN A 1 41.38 -1.07 -27.00
N LYS A 2 40.65 -0.81 -25.90
CA LYS A 2 39.21 -1.09 -25.77
C LYS A 2 38.44 0.17 -26.16
N THR A 3 37.70 0.11 -27.26
CA THR A 3 36.80 1.16 -27.72
C THR A 3 35.54 1.14 -26.87
N TYR A 4 35.30 2.24 -26.17
CA TYR A 4 34.09 2.50 -25.37
C TYR A 4 32.93 2.70 -26.34
N LEU A 5 31.94 1.81 -26.33
CA LEU A 5 30.67 1.98 -27.05
C LEU A 5 29.76 2.80 -26.14
N ASP A 6 29.73 4.12 -26.34
CA ASP A 6 28.75 4.98 -25.69
C ASP A 6 27.35 4.62 -26.19
N SER A 7 26.49 4.19 -25.26
CA SER A 7 25.06 4.04 -25.49
C SER A 7 24.46 5.42 -25.75
N VAL A 8 24.22 5.75 -27.03
CA VAL A 8 23.50 6.97 -27.40
C VAL A 8 22.10 6.91 -26.78
N CYS A 9 21.83 7.84 -25.86
CA CYS A 9 20.55 8.00 -25.19
C CYS A 9 19.45 8.33 -26.22
N LEU A 10 18.70 7.31 -26.66
CA LEU A 10 17.54 7.43 -27.55
C LEU A 10 16.37 8.21 -26.95
N GLN A 11 16.41 8.55 -25.65
CA GLN A 11 15.32 9.23 -24.95
C GLN A 11 15.04 10.66 -25.45
N TYR A 12 16.08 11.42 -25.82
CA TYR A 12 15.93 12.82 -26.26
C TYR A 12 15.25 12.97 -27.65
N PRO A 13 15.63 12.22 -28.70
CA PRO A 13 14.92 12.27 -29.98
C PRO A 13 13.51 11.70 -29.91
N LEU A 14 13.27 10.65 -29.10
CA LEU A 14 11.91 10.12 -28.84
C LEU A 14 11.00 11.15 -28.16
N TYR A 15 11.53 11.89 -27.17
CA TYR A 15 10.81 12.98 -26.52
C TYR A 15 10.42 14.09 -27.51
N ARG A 16 11.33 14.51 -28.40
CA ARG A 16 11.00 15.51 -29.43
C ARG A 16 9.94 15.03 -30.42
N LEU A 17 9.98 13.75 -30.82
CA LEU A 17 8.99 13.15 -31.72
C LEU A 17 7.60 13.12 -31.06
N LEU A 18 7.50 12.64 -29.82
CA LEU A 18 6.24 12.67 -29.05
C LEU A 18 5.71 14.09 -28.89
N ASN A 19 6.58 15.06 -28.59
CA ASN A 19 6.17 16.45 -28.38
C ASN A 19 5.70 17.12 -29.70
N SER A 20 6.33 16.79 -30.83
CA SER A 20 5.91 17.26 -32.15
C SER A 20 4.54 16.68 -32.57
N HIS A 21 4.30 15.39 -32.32
CA HIS A 21 3.00 14.76 -32.62
C HIS A 21 1.88 15.30 -31.72
N CYS A 22 2.15 15.55 -30.44
CA CYS A 22 1.22 16.25 -29.56
C CYS A 22 0.88 17.65 -30.09
N PHE A 23 1.89 18.42 -30.51
CA PHE A 23 1.68 19.78 -31.02
C PHE A 23 0.88 19.82 -32.33
N CYS A 24 1.06 18.81 -33.20
CA CYS A 24 0.28 18.65 -34.42
C CYS A 24 -1.20 18.38 -34.15
N LEU A 25 -1.52 17.61 -33.10
CA LEU A 25 -2.91 17.33 -32.73
C LEU A 25 -3.63 18.62 -32.30
N VAL A 26 -2.99 19.47 -31.50
CA VAL A 26 -3.53 20.76 -31.02
C VAL A 26 -3.81 21.76 -32.16
N LYS A 27 -3.17 21.60 -33.32
CA LYS A 27 -3.31 22.56 -34.44
C LYS A 27 -4.59 22.37 -35.27
N SER A 28 -5.29 21.25 -35.10
CA SER A 28 -6.62 21.07 -35.69
C SER A 28 -7.70 21.57 -34.73
N GLY A 29 -8.77 22.20 -35.23
CA GLY A 29 -9.87 22.69 -34.38
C GLY A 29 -10.46 21.62 -33.45
N MET A 30 -10.33 20.32 -33.81
CA MET A 30 -10.71 19.18 -32.98
C MET A 30 -9.71 18.89 -31.83
N GLY A 31 -8.41 19.12 -32.00
CA GLY A 31 -7.43 18.84 -30.97
C GLY A 31 -7.40 19.86 -29.83
N LEU A 32 -7.79 21.11 -30.10
CA LEU A 32 -8.06 22.08 -29.03
C LEU A 32 -9.21 21.61 -28.13
N ILE A 33 -10.27 21.05 -28.73
CA ILE A 33 -11.42 20.52 -27.98
C ILE A 33 -10.99 19.35 -27.09
N ILE A 34 -10.16 18.43 -27.59
CA ILE A 34 -9.60 17.32 -26.79
C ILE A 34 -8.72 17.84 -25.64
N PHE A 35 -7.87 18.84 -25.90
CA PHE A 35 -6.99 19.42 -24.87
C PHE A 35 -7.79 20.12 -23.76
N PHE A 36 -8.84 20.88 -24.12
CA PHE A 36 -9.76 21.46 -23.15
C PHE A 36 -10.53 20.38 -22.40
N LEU A 37 -11.04 19.34 -23.07
CA LEU A 37 -11.70 18.23 -22.38
C LEU A 37 -10.77 17.57 -21.36
N CYS A 38 -9.49 17.33 -21.67
CA CYS A 38 -8.51 16.80 -20.71
C CYS A 38 -8.18 17.74 -19.55
N ALA A 39 -8.13 19.06 -19.79
CA ALA A 39 -7.90 20.06 -18.74
C ALA A 39 -9.13 20.27 -17.83
N TYR A 40 -10.33 20.01 -18.36
CA TYR A 40 -11.60 20.09 -17.67
C TYR A 40 -12.15 18.73 -17.22
N VAL A 41 -11.43 17.62 -17.44
CA VAL A 41 -11.70 16.39 -16.70
C VAL A 41 -11.48 16.78 -15.24
N PRO A 42 -12.53 16.83 -14.40
CA PRO A 42 -12.33 16.95 -12.97
C PRO A 42 -11.33 15.85 -12.63
N LYS A 43 -10.28 16.14 -11.87
CA LYS A 43 -9.54 15.06 -11.22
C LYS A 43 -10.58 14.31 -10.41
N THR A 44 -11.15 13.26 -10.99
CA THR A 44 -11.93 12.29 -10.27
C THR A 44 -10.86 11.56 -9.48
N GLU A 45 -10.54 12.09 -8.31
CA GLU A 45 -10.12 11.24 -7.20
C GLU A 45 -11.32 10.31 -6.97
N ALA A 46 -11.42 9.26 -7.80
CA ALA A 46 -12.14 8.08 -7.40
C ALA A 46 -11.51 7.72 -6.06
N GLY A 47 -12.28 7.75 -4.97
CA GLY A 47 -11.77 7.65 -3.60
C GLY A 47 -10.81 6.48 -3.48
N HIS A 48 -9.52 6.75 -3.63
CA HIS A 48 -8.50 5.72 -3.65
C HIS A 48 -8.26 5.38 -2.19
N CYS A 49 -8.70 4.19 -1.78
CA CYS A 49 -8.40 3.59 -0.49
C CYS A 49 -6.93 3.85 -0.15
N LYS A 50 -6.66 4.63 0.89
CA LYS A 50 -5.29 5.01 1.31
C LYS A 50 -4.42 3.78 1.60
N TRP A 51 -5.04 2.65 1.88
CA TRP A 51 -4.41 1.36 2.14
C TRP A 51 -4.24 0.46 0.91
N ALA A 52 -4.44 0.96 -0.30
CA ALA A 52 -4.43 0.13 -1.52
C ALA A 52 -3.15 -0.71 -1.69
N GLU A 53 -1.97 -0.14 -1.44
CA GLU A 53 -0.72 -0.89 -1.54
C GLU A 53 -0.56 -1.92 -0.40
N VAL A 54 -1.06 -1.62 0.80
CA VAL A 54 -1.08 -2.58 1.92
C VAL A 54 -1.98 -3.77 1.60
N LEU A 55 -3.19 -3.52 1.10
CA LEU A 55 -4.14 -4.58 0.71
C LEU A 55 -3.58 -5.50 -0.38
N LYS A 56 -2.91 -4.91 -1.37
CA LYS A 56 -2.28 -5.63 -2.47
C LYS A 56 -1.18 -6.58 -1.99
N ASP A 57 -0.34 -6.14 -1.05
CA ASP A 57 0.71 -6.99 -0.50
C ASP A 57 0.15 -8.02 0.49
N LEU A 58 -0.91 -7.70 1.26
CA LEU A 58 -1.61 -8.66 2.11
C LEU A 58 -2.16 -9.85 1.31
N GLU A 59 -2.79 -9.58 0.15
CA GLU A 59 -3.28 -10.66 -0.72
C GLU A 59 -2.14 -11.52 -1.30
N ARG A 60 -0.95 -10.95 -1.53
CA ARG A 60 0.21 -11.73 -2.01
C ARG A 60 0.78 -12.68 -0.97
N ILE A 61 0.70 -12.32 0.31
CA ILE A 61 1.27 -13.11 1.39
C ILE A 61 0.28 -14.09 2.01
N LYS A 62 -1.03 -13.93 1.76
CA LYS A 62 -2.12 -14.73 2.35
C LYS A 62 -1.94 -16.25 2.26
N THR A 63 -1.27 -16.75 1.23
CA THR A 63 -1.06 -18.19 1.00
C THR A 63 0.35 -18.67 1.37
N SER A 64 1.14 -17.86 2.09
CA SER A 64 2.50 -18.23 2.51
C SER A 64 2.42 -19.38 3.52
N LYS A 65 3.18 -20.45 3.27
CA LYS A 65 3.22 -21.65 4.11
C LYS A 65 4.45 -21.71 5.01
N ASP A 66 5.43 -20.87 4.71
CA ASP A 66 6.71 -20.75 5.39
C ASP A 66 6.72 -19.67 6.49
N ILE A 67 5.56 -19.04 6.72
CA ILE A 67 5.31 -18.10 7.82
C ILE A 67 4.46 -18.82 8.86
N ASP A 68 5.11 -19.35 9.89
CA ASP A 68 4.49 -20.11 10.97
C ASP A 68 4.64 -19.35 12.29
N VAL A 69 3.68 -18.45 12.55
CA VAL A 69 3.63 -17.58 13.73
C VAL A 69 2.20 -17.50 14.27
N SER A 70 2.12 -17.25 15.57
CA SER A 70 0.91 -16.93 16.33
C SER A 70 0.94 -15.44 16.64
N LEU A 71 -0.10 -14.70 16.27
CA LEU A 71 -0.12 -13.22 16.30
C LEU A 71 -1.40 -12.70 16.93
N TYR A 72 -1.28 -11.65 17.75
CA TYR A 72 -2.44 -11.01 18.37
C TYR A 72 -3.37 -10.43 17.29
N THR A 73 -4.59 -10.95 17.23
CA THR A 73 -5.50 -10.67 16.10
C THR A 73 -6.83 -10.11 16.60
N ALA A 74 -7.00 -8.80 16.47
CA ALA A 74 -8.27 -8.14 16.74
C ALA A 74 -9.36 -8.56 15.74
N ASN A 75 -10.62 -8.53 16.18
CA ASN A 75 -11.75 -8.77 15.29
C ASN A 75 -12.10 -7.50 14.49
N ALA A 76 -12.71 -7.67 13.32
CA ALA A 76 -13.03 -6.55 12.43
C ALA A 76 -14.24 -5.70 12.91
N ASP A 77 -15.00 -6.22 13.87
CA ASP A 77 -16.18 -5.62 14.48
C ASP A 77 -15.87 -4.89 15.81
N GLU A 78 -14.59 -4.69 16.14
CA GLU A 78 -14.19 -3.81 17.25
C GLU A 78 -14.76 -2.40 17.06
N ASP A 79 -14.95 -1.70 18.18
CA ASP A 79 -15.57 -0.38 18.22
C ASP A 79 -14.84 0.61 17.31
N GLU A 80 -15.59 1.48 16.62
CA GLU A 80 -15.03 2.48 15.70
C GLU A 80 -14.03 3.42 16.39
N GLU A 81 -14.26 3.73 17.69
CA GLU A 81 -13.32 4.51 18.50
C GLU A 81 -11.96 3.82 18.70
N CYS A 82 -11.89 2.50 18.53
CA CYS A 82 -10.67 1.69 18.67
C CYS A 82 -10.03 1.35 17.33
N GLN A 83 -10.63 1.70 16.20
CA GLN A 83 -10.20 1.26 14.87
C GLN A 83 -8.75 1.69 14.54
N GLU A 84 -8.37 2.91 14.88
CA GLU A 84 -6.96 3.36 14.75
C GLU A 84 -6.01 2.47 15.55
N PHE A 85 -6.35 2.20 16.81
CA PHE A 85 -5.51 1.41 17.70
C PHE A 85 -5.39 -0.03 17.22
N VAL A 86 -6.50 -0.61 16.75
CA VAL A 86 -6.55 -1.94 16.12
C VAL A 86 -5.61 -2.01 14.91
N ILE A 87 -5.67 -1.03 14.00
CA ILE A 87 -4.77 -0.99 12.83
C ILE A 87 -3.30 -0.93 13.27
N ARG A 88 -2.98 -0.16 14.32
CA ARG A 88 -1.62 -0.11 14.89
C ARG A 88 -1.18 -1.46 15.45
N CYS A 89 -2.04 -2.18 16.16
CA CYS A 89 -1.72 -3.53 16.63
C CYS A 89 -1.37 -4.46 15.45
N PHE A 90 -2.13 -4.45 14.36
CA PHE A 90 -1.78 -5.25 13.18
C PHE A 90 -0.39 -4.91 12.61
N PHE A 91 0.02 -3.64 12.60
CA PHE A 91 1.35 -3.27 12.14
C PHE A 91 2.46 -3.65 13.12
N LEU A 92 2.21 -3.61 14.44
CA LEU A 92 3.13 -4.12 15.45
C LEU A 92 3.34 -5.63 15.29
N GLU A 93 2.26 -6.40 15.12
CA GLU A 93 2.34 -7.84 14.86
C GLU A 93 3.02 -8.14 13.52
N THR A 94 2.92 -7.25 12.54
CA THR A 94 3.66 -7.38 11.27
C THR A 94 5.18 -7.30 11.49
N GLU A 95 5.67 -6.56 12.50
CA GLU A 95 7.10 -6.56 12.86
C GLU A 95 7.57 -7.92 13.36
N VAL A 96 6.73 -8.63 14.11
CA VAL A 96 7.02 -10.01 14.55
C VAL A 96 7.22 -10.92 13.33
N ILE A 97 6.36 -10.80 12.31
CA ILE A 97 6.51 -11.54 11.04
C ILE A 97 7.84 -11.19 10.35
N ILE A 98 8.23 -9.90 10.33
CA ILE A 98 9.51 -9.46 9.73
C ILE A 98 10.69 -10.10 10.46
N GLN A 99 10.68 -10.12 11.79
CA GLN A 99 11.74 -10.72 12.60
C GLN A 99 11.85 -12.22 12.31
N GLU A 100 10.72 -12.92 12.35
CA GLU A 100 10.67 -14.35 12.09
C GLU A 100 11.19 -14.67 10.69
N CYS A 101 10.73 -13.94 9.67
CA CYS A 101 11.14 -14.17 8.30
C CYS A 101 12.58 -13.77 8.01
N THR A 102 13.16 -12.89 8.80
CA THR A 102 14.59 -12.59 8.74
C THR A 102 15.42 -13.79 9.22
N ILE A 103 14.95 -14.51 10.23
CA ILE A 103 15.62 -15.69 10.79
C ILE A 103 15.40 -16.93 9.90
N LYS A 104 14.14 -17.20 9.54
CA LYS A 104 13.75 -18.39 8.77
C LYS A 104 13.89 -18.24 7.26
N ASN A 105 14.21 -17.03 6.77
CA ASN A 105 14.35 -16.70 5.36
C ASN A 105 13.09 -17.04 4.54
N CYS A 106 11.94 -16.48 4.95
CA CYS A 106 10.67 -16.69 4.24
C CYS A 106 10.73 -16.17 2.79
N SER A 107 10.02 -16.86 1.90
CA SER A 107 9.82 -16.53 0.49
C SER A 107 9.16 -15.17 0.25
N LYS A 108 8.33 -14.70 1.19
CA LYS A 108 7.55 -13.45 1.08
C LYS A 108 8.06 -12.30 1.94
N THR A 109 9.28 -12.39 2.47
CA THR A 109 9.83 -11.39 3.40
C THR A 109 9.76 -9.96 2.85
N GLN A 110 9.96 -9.76 1.54
CA GLN A 110 9.89 -8.42 0.96
C GLN A 110 8.47 -7.85 0.90
N ASP A 111 7.47 -8.67 0.60
CA ASP A 111 6.07 -8.25 0.61
C ASP A 111 5.64 -7.87 2.04
N VAL A 112 6.06 -8.64 3.06
CA VAL A 112 5.82 -8.29 4.49
C VAL A 112 6.46 -6.94 4.86
N ARG A 113 7.72 -6.70 4.45
CA ARG A 113 8.38 -5.41 4.68
C ARG A 113 7.66 -4.25 3.98
N ASN A 114 7.11 -4.47 2.80
CA ASN A 114 6.35 -3.46 2.09
C ASN A 114 5.05 -3.12 2.81
N ILE A 115 4.35 -4.12 3.37
CA ILE A 115 3.15 -3.89 4.20
C ILE A 115 3.47 -2.96 5.36
N TRP A 116 4.50 -3.28 6.15
CA TRP A 116 4.89 -2.46 7.30
C TRP A 116 5.30 -1.04 6.87
N LYS A 117 6.13 -0.92 5.82
CA LYS A 117 6.63 0.37 5.32
C LYS A 117 5.50 1.25 4.81
N ASN A 118 4.66 0.73 3.92
CA ASN A 118 3.52 1.47 3.35
C ASN A 118 2.48 1.78 4.41
N GLY A 119 2.32 0.88 5.38
CA GLY A 119 1.48 1.04 6.56
C GLY A 119 1.84 2.24 7.40
N ASN A 120 3.09 2.29 7.87
CA ASN A 120 3.59 3.38 8.70
C ASN A 120 3.59 4.72 7.95
N TYR A 121 3.98 4.72 6.67
CA TYR A 121 3.88 5.91 5.83
C TYR A 121 2.43 6.46 5.78
N THR A 122 1.44 5.56 5.71
CA THR A 122 0.03 5.95 5.70
C THR A 122 -0.42 6.48 7.06
N LEU A 123 -0.01 5.85 8.17
CA LEU A 123 -0.32 6.32 9.52
C LEU A 123 0.26 7.72 9.80
N GLU A 124 1.51 7.96 9.40
CA GLU A 124 2.20 9.26 9.58
C GLU A 124 1.53 10.38 8.79
N ASN A 125 1.22 10.15 7.50
CA ASN A 125 0.68 11.20 6.63
C ASN A 125 -0.75 11.61 6.98
N ASN A 126 -1.56 10.68 7.49
CA ASN A 126 -2.95 10.96 7.83
C ASN A 126 -3.11 11.63 9.20
N LYS A 127 -2.01 11.96 9.90
CA LYS A 127 -2.01 12.54 11.24
C LYS A 127 -3.00 11.84 12.17
N LEU A 128 -3.03 10.50 12.13
CA LEU A 128 -3.82 9.71 13.06
C LEU A 128 -3.27 9.98 14.48
N THR A 129 -3.90 10.94 15.18
CA THR A 129 -3.53 11.35 16.52
C THR A 129 -4.12 10.34 17.49
N SER A 130 -3.29 9.40 17.93
CA SER A 130 -3.65 8.33 18.85
C SER A 130 -4.13 8.90 20.18
N THR A 131 -5.44 9.08 20.33
CA THR A 131 -6.05 9.23 21.64
C THR A 131 -6.64 7.89 22.00
N LYS A 132 -5.83 7.02 22.62
CA LYS A 132 -6.31 5.72 23.08
C LYS A 132 -7.45 5.93 24.07
N SER A 133 -8.66 5.51 23.71
CA SER A 133 -9.76 5.40 24.65
C SER A 133 -9.41 4.33 25.69
N LYS A 134 -9.68 4.59 26.97
CA LYS A 134 -9.47 3.61 28.06
C LYS A 134 -10.28 2.31 27.86
N LYS A 135 -11.24 2.31 26.93
CA LYS A 135 -12.08 1.15 26.61
C LYS A 135 -11.44 0.20 25.59
N CYS A 136 -10.44 0.67 24.83
CA CYS A 136 -9.78 -0.16 23.84
C CYS A 136 -8.79 -1.12 24.52
N LYS A 137 -8.90 -2.40 24.21
CA LYS A 137 -7.95 -3.44 24.61
C LYS A 137 -6.53 -3.07 24.15
N GLU A 138 -5.53 -3.43 24.94
CA GLU A 138 -4.14 -3.57 24.48
C GLU A 138 -4.02 -4.64 23.40
N CYS A 139 -2.93 -4.62 22.63
CA CYS A 139 -2.74 -5.58 21.55
C CYS A 139 -2.66 -7.02 22.09
N GLU A 140 -1.96 -7.19 23.21
CA GLU A 140 -1.73 -8.48 23.88
C GLU A 140 -2.98 -9.06 24.55
N GLU A 141 -4.07 -8.29 24.62
CA GLU A 141 -5.38 -8.76 25.12
C GLU A 141 -6.24 -9.40 24.01
N TYR A 142 -5.83 -9.30 22.74
CA TYR A 142 -6.49 -10.01 21.65
C TYR A 142 -6.10 -11.49 21.62
N GLU A 143 -6.96 -12.31 21.04
CA GLU A 143 -6.66 -13.72 20.81
C GLU A 143 -5.51 -13.87 19.82
N GLU A 144 -4.53 -14.73 20.12
CA GLU A 144 -3.52 -15.09 19.15
C GLU A 144 -4.09 -16.03 18.09
N LYS A 145 -3.84 -15.75 16.82
CA LYS A 145 -4.27 -16.58 15.70
C LYS A 145 -3.10 -16.90 14.79
N ASN A 146 -3.23 -17.97 14.01
CA ASN A 146 -2.23 -18.29 13.00
C ASN A 146 -2.14 -17.20 11.93
N PHE A 147 -1.02 -17.18 11.21
CA PHE A 147 -0.76 -16.23 10.14
C PHE A 147 -1.89 -16.09 9.10
N THR A 148 -2.55 -17.18 8.71
CA THR A 148 -3.63 -17.12 7.72
C THR A 148 -4.82 -16.34 8.24
N GLU A 149 -5.25 -16.61 9.48
CA GLU A 149 -6.36 -15.91 10.13
C GLU A 149 -6.00 -14.46 10.45
N PHE A 150 -4.76 -14.20 10.85
CA PHE A 150 -4.23 -12.84 11.04
C PHE A 150 -4.39 -12.01 9.76
N VAL A 151 -3.87 -12.48 8.62
CA VAL A 151 -3.96 -11.76 7.34
C VAL A 151 -5.42 -11.55 6.92
N GLN A 152 -6.28 -12.55 7.11
CA GLN A 152 -7.70 -12.42 6.78
C GLN A 152 -8.40 -11.33 7.60
N ASN A 153 -8.11 -11.23 8.90
CA ASN A 153 -8.70 -10.20 9.74
C ASN A 153 -8.08 -8.82 9.46
N PHE A 154 -6.78 -8.76 9.18
CA PHE A 154 -6.10 -7.52 8.81
C PHE A 154 -6.72 -6.91 7.55
N VAL A 155 -6.97 -7.72 6.52
CA VAL A 155 -7.66 -7.28 5.30
C VAL A 155 -9.05 -6.70 5.62
N LYS A 156 -9.85 -7.37 6.46
CA LYS A 156 -11.20 -6.90 6.82
C LYS A 156 -11.14 -5.54 7.55
N VAL A 157 -10.23 -5.40 8.50
CA VAL A 157 -10.05 -4.16 9.28
C VAL A 157 -9.65 -3.00 8.37
N ILE A 158 -8.67 -3.21 7.50
CA ILE A 158 -8.19 -2.18 6.57
C ILE A 158 -9.25 -1.81 5.53
N GLN A 159 -10.01 -2.79 5.02
CA GLN A 159 -11.10 -2.53 4.08
C GLN A 159 -12.23 -1.71 4.69
N ARG A 160 -12.50 -1.87 6.00
CA ARG A 160 -13.48 -1.06 6.72
C ARG A 160 -13.07 0.41 6.75
N ASP A 161 -11.78 0.70 6.87
CA ASP A 161 -11.21 2.06 6.86
C ASP A 161 -11.16 2.71 5.46
N CYS A 162 -11.58 1.98 4.42
CA CYS A 162 -11.66 2.46 3.05
C CYS A 162 -13.09 2.70 2.54
N LYS A 163 -14.09 2.55 3.41
CA LYS A 163 -15.50 2.88 3.14
C LYS A 163 -15.83 4.23 3.73
#